data_AF-A0A923SFX2-F1
#
_entry.id   AF-A0A923SFX2-F1
#
_cell.length_a   1.000
_cell.length_b   1.000
_cell.length_c   1.000
_cell.angle_alpha   90.00
_cell.angle_beta   90.00
_cell.angle_gamma   90.00
#
_symmetry.space_group_name_H-M   'P 1'
#
loop_
_entity.id
_entity.type
_entity.pdbx_description
1 polymer ?
#
loop_
_entity_poly.entity_id
_entity_poly.type
_entity_poly.pdbx_seq_one_letter_code
_entity_poly.pdbx_strand_id
1 'polypeptide(L)' 'MLIVLTITTALISNSTSFSNAAVGLILGLSGIKFLLVAFQFMELKKANSAWKYTLIIVLTLIISLVLLIF' A
#
# COMPACT_ATOMS: atom_id res chain seq x y z
N MET A 1 1.46 0.86 14.69
CA MET A 1 0.55 1.37 13.63
C MET A 1 0.17 0.31 12.59
N LEU A 2 1.08 -0.57 12.15
CA LEU A 2 0.80 -1.61 11.14
C LEU A 2 -0.34 -2.58 11.53
N ILE A 3 -0.47 -2.94 12.81
CA ILE A 3 -1.58 -3.76 13.32
C ILE A 3 -2.94 -3.11 13.02
N VAL A 4 -3.07 -1.79 13.20
CA VAL A 4 -4.32 -1.06 12.94
C VAL A 4 -4.71 -1.17 11.47
N LEU A 5 -3.77 -0.93 10.54
CA LEU A 5 -4.05 -1.11 9.10
C LEU A 5 -4.39 -2.58 8.73
N THR A 6 -3.96 -3.55 9.53
CA THR A 6 -4.25 -4.97 9.28
C THR A 6 -5.65 -5.34 9.73
N ILE A 7 -6.06 -4.82 10.88
CA ILE A 7 -7.42 -4.97 11.39
C ILE A 7 -8.41 -4.26 10.46
N THR A 8 -8.11 -3.06 9.98
CA THR A 8 -8.99 -2.35 9.02
C THR A 8 -9.12 -3.09 7.70
N THR A 9 -8.03 -3.64 7.13
CA THR A 9 -8.14 -4.47 5.92
C THR A 9 -9.00 -5.71 6.12
N ALA A 10 -8.88 -6.36 7.29
CA ALA A 10 -9.64 -7.58 7.61
C ALA A 10 -11.15 -7.28 7.78
N LEU A 11 -11.49 -6.13 8.39
CA LEU A 11 -12.86 -5.68 8.52
C LEU A 11 -13.47 -5.34 7.15
N ILE A 12 -12.73 -4.67 6.28
CA ILE A 12 -13.17 -4.32 4.93
C ILE A 12 -13.37 -5.58 4.09
N SER A 13 -12.45 -6.55 4.13
CA SER A 13 -12.57 -7.80 3.37
C SER A 13 -13.70 -8.71 3.86
N ASN A 14 -14.06 -8.62 5.14
CA ASN A 14 -15.15 -9.43 5.71
C ASN A 14 -16.53 -8.78 5.50
N SER A 15 -16.60 -7.49 5.20
CA SER A 15 -17.83 -6.87 4.72
C SER A 15 -18.08 -7.37 3.29
N THR A 16 -19.15 -8.13 3.11
CA THR A 16 -19.48 -8.97 1.94
C THR A 16 -19.72 -8.22 0.61
N SER A 17 -19.35 -6.94 0.54
CA SER A 17 -19.47 -6.10 -0.66
C SER A 17 -18.16 -6.09 -1.44
N PHE A 18 -17.85 -7.20 -2.13
CA PHE A 18 -16.76 -7.30 -3.11
C PHE A 18 -17.07 -6.45 -4.35
N SER A 19 -17.08 -5.13 -4.17
CA SER A 19 -17.14 -4.17 -5.27
C SER A 19 -15.72 -3.82 -5.72
N ASN A 20 -15.55 -3.39 -6.97
CA ASN A 20 -14.27 -2.85 -7.46
C ASN A 20 -13.74 -1.71 -6.55
N ALA A 21 -14.64 -0.98 -5.87
CA ALA A 21 -14.26 0.02 -4.87
C ALA A 21 -13.59 -0.58 -3.62
N ALA A 22 -14.05 -1.73 -3.13
CA ALA A 22 -13.41 -2.44 -2.02
C ALA A 22 -12.01 -2.95 -2.40
N VAL A 23 -11.86 -3.46 -3.63
CA VAL A 23 -10.55 -3.87 -4.16
C VAL A 23 -9.58 -2.68 -4.20
N GLY A 24 -10.02 -1.54 -4.74
CA GLY A 24 -9.21 -0.31 -4.75
C GLY A 24 -8.81 0.18 -3.35
N LEU A 25 -9.72 0.12 -2.38
CA LEU A 25 -9.45 0.50 -0.99
C LEU A 25 -8.41 -0.41 -0.32
N ILE A 26 -8.53 -1.73 -0.51
CA ILE A 26 -7.57 -2.70 0.04
C ILE A 26 -6.20 -2.49 -0.61
N LEU A 27 -6.16 -2.26 -1.93
CA LEU A 27 -4.93 -2.00 -2.67
C LEU A 27 -4.23 -0.73 -2.17
N GLY A 28 -5.00 0.36 -1.97
CA GLY A 28 -4.49 1.61 -1.41
C GLY A 28 -3.95 1.44 0.02
N LEU A 29 -4.69 0.74 0.88
CA LEU A 29 -4.23 0.42 2.25
C LEU A 29 -2.94 -0.42 2.24
N SER A 30 -2.81 -1.35 1.29
CA SER A 30 -1.59 -2.14 1.10
C SER A 30 -0.40 -1.28 0.70
N GLY A 31 -0.59 -0.34 -0.24
CA GLY A 31 0.44 0.62 -0.63
C GLY A 31 0.93 1.48 0.54
N ILE A 32 0.00 1.99 1.36
CA ILE A 32 0.33 2.77 2.56
C ILE A 32 1.11 1.93 3.58
N LYS A 33 0.70 0.66 3.81
CA LYS A 33 1.42 -0.27 4.68
C LYS A 33 2.86 -0.46 4.20
N PHE A 34 3.05 -0.71 2.92
CA PHE A 34 4.37 -0.91 2.32
C PHE A 34 5.25 0.34 2.50
N LEU A 35 4.70 1.53 2.26
CA LEU A 35 5.42 2.78 2.44
C LEU A 35 5.84 2.99 3.91
N LEU A 36 4.94 2.73 4.87
CA LEU A 36 5.25 2.77 6.30
C LEU A 36 6.38 1.80 6.66
N VAL A 37 6.35 0.57 6.14
CA VAL A 37 7.42 -0.41 6.39
C VAL A 37 8.75 0.09 5.81
N ALA A 38 8.74 0.53 4.56
CA ALA A 38 9.92 1.02 3.87
C ALA A 38 10.54 2.23 4.60
N PHE A 39 9.75 3.24 4.95
CA PHE A 39 10.25 4.45 5.59
C PHE A 39 10.63 4.27 7.06
N GLN A 40 9.89 3.44 7.81
CA GLN A 40 10.08 3.30 9.26
C GLN A 40 11.04 2.17 9.64
N PHE A 41 11.03 1.04 8.92
CA PHE A 41 11.86 -0.13 9.27
C PHE A 41 13.10 -0.27 8.39
N MET A 42 13.09 0.27 7.16
CA MET A 42 14.21 0.11 6.23
C MET A 42 15.21 1.28 6.27
N GLU A 43 15.13 2.15 7.30
CA GLU A 43 15.93 3.37 7.46
C GLU A 43 16.00 4.29 6.23
N LEU A 44 15.10 4.13 5.26
CA LEU A 44 15.07 4.92 4.03
C LEU A 44 14.87 6.42 4.30
N LYS A 45 14.41 6.77 5.49
CA LYS A 45 14.40 8.15 5.97
C LYS A 45 15.79 8.81 5.92
N LYS A 46 16.86 8.06 6.22
CA LYS A 46 18.27 8.49 6.23
C LYS A 46 18.99 8.22 4.90
N ALA A 47 18.40 7.41 4.03
CA ALA A 47 18.95 7.10 2.71
C ALA A 47 18.84 8.28 1.73
N ASN A 48 19.67 8.24 0.70
CA ASN A 48 19.73 9.27 -0.34
C ASN A 48 18.37 9.47 -1.02
N SER A 49 18.01 10.71 -1.35
CA SER A 49 16.68 11.05 -1.87
C SER A 49 16.30 10.26 -3.14
N ALA A 50 17.28 9.87 -3.96
CA ALA A 50 17.08 9.01 -5.12
C ALA A 50 16.32 7.70 -4.79
N TRP A 51 16.65 7.04 -3.67
CA TRP A 51 15.99 5.81 -3.25
C TRP A 51 14.53 6.03 -2.88
N LYS A 52 14.19 7.17 -2.27
CA LYS A 52 12.80 7.51 -1.93
C LYS A 52 11.96 7.66 -3.19
N TYR A 53 12.48 8.35 -4.20
CA TYR A 53 11.78 8.55 -5.47
C TYR A 53 11.58 7.24 -6.23
N THR A 54 12.63 6.41 -6.35
CA THR A 54 12.52 5.09 -7.00
C THR A 54 11.45 4.23 -6.34
N LEU A 55 11.38 4.23 -5.01
CA LEU A 55 10.40 3.44 -4.27
C LEU A 55 8.97 3.88 -4.55
N ILE A 56 8.73 5.19 -4.54
CA ILE A 56 7.40 5.78 -4.83
C ILE A 56 7.00 5.50 -6.28
N ILE A 57 7.92 5.63 -7.23
CA ILE A 57 7.68 5.35 -8.65
C ILE A 57 7.31 3.88 -8.85
N VAL A 58 8.10 2.95 -8.30
CA VAL A 58 7.84 1.51 -8.43
C VAL A 58 6.52 1.13 -7.78
N LEU A 59 6.22 1.66 -6.59
CA LEU A 59 4.94 1.41 -5.93
C LEU A 59 3.76 1.90 -6.78
N THR A 60 3.86 3.10 -7.34
CA THR A 60 2.81 3.68 -8.18
C THR A 60 2.62 2.87 -9.46
N LEU A 61 3.70 2.42 -10.08
CA LEU A 61 3.67 1.55 -11.26
C LEU A 61 2.95 0.22 -10.96
N ILE A 62 3.28 -0.44 -9.84
CA ILE A 62 2.65 -1.70 -9.43
C ILE A 62 1.16 -1.51 -9.17
N ILE A 63 0.78 -0.47 -8.43
CA ILE A 63 -0.61 -0.16 -8.13
C ILE A 63 -1.40 0.07 -9.43
N SER A 64 -0.85 0.87 -10.35
CA SER A 64 -1.47 1.15 -11.65
C SER A 64 -1.65 -0.11 -12.49
N LEU A 65 -0.63 -0.99 -12.53
CA LEU A 65 -0.70 -2.24 -13.27
C LEU A 65 -1.79 -3.18 -12.73
N VAL A 66 -1.89 -3.30 -11.40
CA VAL A 66 -2.92 -4.13 -10.78
C VAL A 66 -4.32 -3.56 -11.04
N LEU A 67 -4.45 -2.23 -11.03
CA LEU A 67 -5.73 -1.55 -11.29
C LEU A 67 -6.18 -1.66 -12.76
N LEU A 68 -5.25 -1.89 -13.69
CA LEU A 68 -5.55 -2.14 -15.11
C LEU A 68 -6.02 -3.59 -15.37
N ILE A 69 -5.63 -4.53 -14.51
CA ILE A 69 -6.00 -5.95 -14.62
C ILE A 69 -7.40 -6.22 -14.07
N PHE A 70 -7.84 -5.43 -13.08
CA PHE A 70 -9.15 -5.49 -12.43
C PHE A 70 -10.18 -4.58 -13.10
#